data_AF-A0A532U2F7-F1
#
_entry.id   AF-A0A532U2F7-F1
#
_cell.length_a   1.000
_cell.length_b   1.000
_cell.length_c   1.000
_cell.angle_alpha   90.00
_cell.angle_beta   90.00
_cell.angle_gamma   90.00
#
_symmetry.space_group_name_H-M   'P 1'
#
loop_
_entity.id
_entity.type
_entity.pdbx_description
1 polymer ?
#
loop_
_entity_poly.entity_id
_entity_poly.type
_entity_poly.pdbx_seq_one_letter_code
_entity_poly.pdbx_strand_id
1 'polypeptide(L)'
;MELTFFEKLTSQVKKNDSLLCVGLDPDPSRFPPSLVDEPDPMFAFNKRIIDATRDLVCAYKPNFAFYEAEGLAGLQALKKTLDYIPEGIPAILDAKRGDIGSTARAYARGAFEVWGADAVTVNPYLGYDSVEPFSRYRDKGVFLLCHTSNPGARDFQSLVCDGRPLYELVAQKAVQWGLALVVGATYPQALRKIRAMAPHTWILVPGVGAQGGDLEEALAAGLDGEGQGLIISASRSVICAADPRTAALELRERINQGRQQVQASREQAQPLSLKEELTLALHDLGCVRFGDFTLVSGQRSPVYLDLRLLVSDPHLLRRVTQAYANILRTLDFDRLAAIPYAALPIGTGVAMEMGVPLVYPRKEEKEYGTRKGVEGGFETGEQVVVLDDLITTGLSKLRAIAPLEEAGLVVEDVVVLVDREQGGGDELAEKGYRLHAVLGLSEMLRILANRGSISAEQRDDVLAFLTGADKDDRP
;
A
#
# COMPACT_ATOMS: atom_id res chain seq x y z
N MET A 1 -7.65 -14.45 27.58
CA MET A 1 -6.42 -14.34 26.77
C MET A 1 -5.86 -12.97 27.04
N GLU A 2 -4.55 -12.86 27.26
CA GLU A 2 -3.89 -11.55 27.27
C GLU A 2 -4.04 -10.89 25.89
N LEU A 3 -4.25 -9.59 25.87
CA LEU A 3 -4.33 -8.81 24.63
C LEU A 3 -2.95 -8.78 23.96
N THR A 4 -2.93 -8.96 22.64
CA THR A 4 -1.73 -8.74 21.82
C THR A 4 -1.30 -7.27 21.84
N PHE A 5 -0.04 -6.99 21.46
CA PHE A 5 0.49 -5.62 21.37
C PHE A 5 -0.42 -4.69 20.55
N PHE A 6 -0.84 -5.12 19.36
CA PHE A 6 -1.65 -4.28 18.48
C PHE A 6 -3.07 -4.08 19.03
N GLU A 7 -3.63 -5.05 19.75
CA GLU A 7 -4.92 -4.88 20.45
C GLU A 7 -4.81 -3.88 21.60
N LYS A 8 -3.74 -3.96 22.41
CA LYS A 8 -3.45 -2.96 23.45
C LYS A 8 -3.30 -1.57 22.84
N LEU A 9 -2.51 -1.45 21.77
CA LEU A 9 -2.27 -0.19 21.06
C LEU A 9 -3.59 0.41 20.54
N THR A 10 -4.36 -0.34 19.76
CA THR A 10 -5.64 0.13 19.22
C THR A 10 -6.62 0.49 20.34
N SER A 11 -6.62 -0.26 21.46
CA SER A 11 -7.43 0.08 22.63
C SER A 11 -7.01 1.42 23.23
N GLN A 12 -5.72 1.71 23.39
CA GLN A 12 -5.27 3.01 23.92
C GLN A 12 -5.49 4.15 22.95
N VAL A 13 -5.29 3.93 21.65
CA VAL A 13 -5.59 4.93 20.61
C VAL A 13 -7.04 5.37 20.71
N LYS A 14 -7.97 4.44 20.89
CA LYS A 14 -9.40 4.74 21.09
C LYS A 14 -9.69 5.38 22.45
N LYS A 15 -9.16 4.81 23.53
CA LYS A 15 -9.45 5.25 24.91
C LYS A 15 -8.95 6.66 25.19
N ASN A 16 -7.74 6.99 24.75
CA ASN A 16 -7.08 8.25 25.05
C ASN A 16 -7.17 9.26 23.88
N ASP A 17 -7.83 8.88 22.78
CA ASP A 17 -7.85 9.58 21.49
C ASP A 17 -6.46 10.12 21.13
N SER A 18 -5.50 9.21 20.97
CA SER A 18 -4.09 9.59 20.87
C SER A 18 -3.31 8.67 19.96
N LEU A 19 -2.42 9.25 19.16
CA LEU A 19 -1.33 8.54 18.48
C LEU A 19 0.04 8.86 19.11
N LEU A 20 0.06 9.57 20.24
CA LEU A 20 1.29 9.99 20.91
C LEU A 20 1.95 8.82 21.63
N CYS A 21 3.22 8.58 21.34
CA CYS A 21 4.08 7.71 22.12
C CYS A 21 5.17 8.53 22.82
N VAL A 22 5.23 8.44 24.14
CA VAL A 22 6.26 9.14 24.93
C VAL A 22 7.49 8.26 25.05
N GLY A 23 8.63 8.76 24.56
CA GLY A 23 9.93 8.13 24.75
C GLY A 23 10.45 8.37 26.17
N LEU A 24 10.87 7.29 26.83
CA LEU A 24 11.42 7.32 28.18
C LEU A 24 12.94 7.18 28.08
N ASP A 25 13.59 8.28 27.74
CA ASP A 25 15.03 8.37 27.46
C ASP A 25 15.71 9.23 28.56
N PRO A 26 15.77 8.74 29.81
CA PRO A 26 16.29 9.52 30.93
C PRO A 26 17.78 9.82 30.75
N ASP A 27 18.13 11.10 30.82
CA ASP A 27 19.51 11.59 30.84
C ASP A 27 19.75 12.21 32.22
N PRO A 28 20.54 11.56 33.11
CA PRO A 28 20.79 12.05 34.46
C PRO A 28 21.33 13.48 34.52
N SER A 29 22.05 13.93 33.48
CA SER A 29 22.58 15.31 33.41
C SER A 29 21.49 16.38 33.32
N ARG A 30 20.25 15.97 33.04
CA ARG A 30 19.09 16.84 32.84
C ARG A 30 18.03 16.67 33.93
N PHE A 31 18.30 15.87 34.96
CA PHE A 31 17.36 15.69 36.04
C PHE A 31 17.20 16.98 36.85
N PRO A 32 15.97 17.31 37.30
CA PRO A 32 15.79 18.38 38.26
C PRO A 32 16.57 18.08 39.55
N PRO A 33 17.09 19.10 40.26
CA PRO A 33 17.83 18.90 41.50
C PRO A 33 17.07 18.07 42.54
N SER A 34 15.73 18.12 42.53
CA SER A 34 14.85 17.36 43.42
C SER A 34 14.85 15.84 43.22
N LEU A 35 15.52 15.33 42.18
CA LEU A 35 15.66 13.89 41.91
C LEU A 35 17.06 13.35 42.21
N VAL A 36 18.03 14.22 42.48
CA VAL A 36 19.43 13.82 42.64
C VAL A 36 19.63 12.93 43.88
N ASP A 37 18.87 13.20 44.96
CA ASP A 37 18.95 12.47 46.22
C ASP A 37 18.00 11.26 46.30
N GLU A 38 17.24 10.98 45.23
CA GLU A 38 16.37 9.80 45.21
C GLU A 38 17.21 8.51 45.15
N PRO A 39 16.82 7.43 45.83
CA PRO A 39 17.55 6.16 45.78
C PRO A 39 17.65 5.53 44.37
N ASP A 40 16.68 5.85 43.50
CA ASP A 40 16.66 5.46 42.09
C ASP A 40 16.19 6.64 41.22
N PRO A 41 17.08 7.60 40.91
CA PRO A 41 16.73 8.84 40.23
C PRO A 41 16.10 8.62 38.86
N MET A 42 16.60 7.62 38.12
CA MET A 42 16.10 7.29 36.79
C MET A 42 14.68 6.74 36.82
N PHE A 43 14.40 5.79 37.72
CA PHE A 43 13.05 5.27 37.89
C PHE A 43 12.11 6.37 38.41
N ALA A 44 12.54 7.17 39.39
CA ALA A 44 11.75 8.26 39.93
C ALA A 44 11.39 9.31 38.86
N PHE A 45 12.35 9.64 37.97
CA PHE A 45 12.12 10.50 36.81
C PHE A 45 11.04 9.92 35.88
N ASN A 46 11.23 8.68 35.42
CA ASN A 46 10.28 8.03 34.51
C ASN A 46 8.90 7.86 35.12
N LYS A 47 8.82 7.50 36.41
CA LYS A 47 7.58 7.40 37.17
C LYS A 47 6.79 8.71 37.11
N ARG A 48 7.45 9.85 37.36
CA ARG A 48 6.82 11.18 37.27
C ARG A 48 6.28 11.47 35.86
N ILE A 49 7.04 11.11 34.81
CA ILE A 49 6.57 11.26 33.42
C ILE A 49 5.35 10.37 33.14
N ILE A 50 5.37 9.11 33.54
CA ILE A 50 4.27 8.17 33.33
C ILE A 50 3.02 8.64 34.06
N ASP A 51 3.14 9.02 35.34
CA ASP A 51 2.02 9.52 36.14
C ASP A 51 1.38 10.77 35.51
N ALA A 52 2.19 11.64 34.91
CA ALA A 52 1.73 12.87 34.26
C ALA A 52 1.07 12.67 32.90
N THR A 53 1.35 11.57 32.19
CA THR A 53 1.04 11.43 30.74
C THR A 53 0.24 10.19 30.35
N ARG A 54 0.01 9.22 31.25
CA ARG A 54 -0.61 7.92 30.92
C ARG A 54 -2.03 8.00 30.31
N ASP A 55 -2.75 9.09 30.54
CA ASP A 55 -4.07 9.39 29.97
C ASP A 55 -4.00 10.10 28.61
N LEU A 56 -2.80 10.40 28.11
CA LEU A 56 -2.56 11.19 26.90
C LEU A 56 -1.84 10.41 25.80
N VAL A 57 -1.38 9.18 26.08
CA VAL A 57 -0.51 8.40 25.18
C VAL A 57 -1.19 7.14 24.65
N CYS A 58 -0.75 6.66 23.49
CA CYS A 58 -1.07 5.31 23.01
C CYS A 58 -0.02 4.26 23.41
N ALA A 59 1.21 4.68 23.72
CA ALA A 59 2.32 3.79 24.08
C ALA A 59 3.43 4.54 24.82
N TYR A 60 4.30 3.81 25.53
CA TYR A 60 5.59 4.31 25.99
C TYR A 60 6.74 3.61 25.26
N LYS A 61 7.86 4.31 25.06
CA LYS A 61 9.00 3.76 24.33
C LYS A 61 10.33 4.03 25.05
N PRO A 62 10.73 3.22 26.04
CA PRO A 62 12.06 3.32 26.63
C PRO A 62 13.14 2.94 25.61
N ASN A 63 14.14 3.80 25.43
CA ASN A 63 15.32 3.49 24.61
C ASN A 63 16.41 2.85 25.47
N PHE A 64 16.77 1.60 25.14
CA PHE A 64 17.65 0.77 25.93
C PHE A 64 19.01 1.43 26.23
N ALA A 65 19.54 2.22 25.28
CA ALA A 65 20.86 2.82 25.39
C ALA A 65 21.03 3.75 26.61
N PHE A 66 20.00 4.51 26.97
CA PHE A 66 20.06 5.45 28.11
C PHE A 66 20.12 4.72 29.46
N TYR A 67 19.58 3.50 29.52
CA TYR A 67 19.65 2.65 30.71
C TYR A 67 20.94 1.85 30.76
N GLU A 68 21.40 1.35 29.62
CA GLU A 68 22.65 0.61 29.53
C GLU A 68 23.87 1.48 29.86
N ALA A 69 23.84 2.77 29.51
CA ALA A 69 24.90 3.73 29.84
C ALA A 69 25.14 3.87 31.35
N GLU A 70 24.11 3.66 32.18
CA GLU A 70 24.15 3.74 33.65
C GLU A 70 24.40 2.36 34.30
N GLY A 71 24.79 1.36 33.51
CA GLY A 71 25.16 0.03 33.97
C GLY A 71 24.02 -0.72 34.67
N LEU A 72 24.36 -1.51 35.69
CA LEU A 72 23.37 -2.35 36.39
C LEU A 72 22.26 -1.55 37.05
N ALA A 73 22.56 -0.36 37.58
CA ALA A 73 21.56 0.51 38.18
C ALA A 73 20.56 1.00 37.14
N GLY A 74 21.03 1.43 35.97
CA GLY A 74 20.15 1.81 34.87
C GLY A 74 19.29 0.65 34.34
N LEU A 75 19.85 -0.55 34.21
CA LEU A 75 19.08 -1.74 33.81
C LEU A 75 18.03 -2.15 34.85
N GLN A 76 18.31 -1.97 36.14
CA GLN A 76 17.32 -2.15 37.20
C GLN A 76 16.21 -1.09 37.11
N ALA A 77 16.58 0.17 36.84
CA ALA A 77 15.61 1.25 36.63
C ALA A 77 14.74 1.00 35.38
N LEU A 78 15.29 0.43 34.30
CA LEU A 78 14.53 0.01 33.12
C LEU A 78 13.46 -1.01 33.49
N LYS A 79 13.84 -2.06 34.23
CA LYS A 79 12.89 -3.10 34.65
C LYS A 79 11.76 -2.51 35.50
N LYS A 80 12.10 -1.68 36.51
CA LYS A 80 11.10 -0.99 37.33
C LYS A 80 10.20 -0.07 36.49
N THR A 81 10.77 0.63 35.51
CA THR A 81 10.03 1.51 34.61
C THR A 81 9.03 0.72 33.77
N LEU A 82 9.44 -0.39 33.15
CA LEU A 82 8.57 -1.26 32.36
C LEU A 82 7.44 -1.85 33.22
N ASP A 83 7.76 -2.32 34.44
CA ASP A 83 6.77 -2.86 35.38
C ASP A 83 5.78 -1.83 35.90
N TYR A 84 6.17 -0.55 35.89
CA TYR A 84 5.33 0.55 36.35
C TYR A 84 4.38 1.09 35.27
N ILE A 85 4.66 0.84 33.98
CA ILE A 85 3.74 1.22 32.90
C ILE A 85 2.41 0.47 33.12
N PRO A 86 1.24 1.16 33.11
CA PRO A 86 -0.04 0.50 33.28
C PRO A 86 -0.24 -0.62 32.25
N GLU A 87 -0.68 -1.81 32.68
CA GLU A 87 -0.78 -3.04 31.85
C GLU A 87 -1.49 -2.86 30.50
N GLY A 88 -2.49 -1.97 30.45
CA GLY A 88 -3.23 -1.66 29.23
C GLY A 88 -2.48 -0.79 28.21
N ILE A 89 -1.41 -0.10 28.61
CA ILE A 89 -0.60 0.77 27.74
C ILE A 89 0.63 -0.01 27.27
N PRO A 90 0.78 -0.26 25.96
CA PRO A 90 1.88 -1.06 25.47
C PRO A 90 3.23 -0.33 25.61
N ALA A 91 4.27 -1.10 25.96
CA ALA A 91 5.66 -0.64 26.02
C ALA A 91 6.47 -1.15 24.80
N ILE A 92 7.08 -0.22 24.07
CA ILE A 92 7.94 -0.50 22.92
C ILE A 92 9.41 -0.35 23.35
N LEU A 93 10.13 -1.45 23.48
CA LEU A 93 11.56 -1.41 23.80
C LEU A 93 12.37 -1.01 22.56
N ASP A 94 12.88 0.21 22.55
CA ASP A 94 13.70 0.69 21.46
C ASP A 94 15.16 0.24 21.64
N ALA A 95 15.43 -0.98 21.20
CA ALA A 95 16.71 -1.68 21.40
C ALA A 95 17.49 -1.94 20.10
N LYS A 96 16.86 -1.77 18.91
CA LYS A 96 17.47 -1.90 17.58
C LYS A 96 18.30 -3.19 17.42
N ARG A 97 17.80 -4.30 17.96
CA ARG A 97 18.53 -5.58 17.96
C ARG A 97 18.64 -6.16 16.55
N GLY A 98 19.63 -7.01 16.33
CA GLY A 98 19.83 -7.73 15.07
C GLY A 98 21.08 -8.59 15.18
N ASP A 99 20.91 -9.90 15.10
CA ASP A 99 22.00 -10.88 15.20
C ASP A 99 21.53 -12.22 14.60
N ILE A 100 22.41 -13.20 14.45
CA ILE A 100 22.08 -14.48 13.83
C ILE A 100 21.65 -15.54 14.85
N GLY A 101 20.76 -16.44 14.42
CA GLY A 101 20.52 -17.74 15.07
C GLY A 101 20.26 -17.68 16.58
N SER A 102 21.16 -18.27 17.37
CA SER A 102 21.04 -18.36 18.83
C SER A 102 21.09 -17.01 19.54
N THR A 103 21.83 -16.05 18.98
CA THR A 103 21.98 -14.73 19.61
C THR A 103 20.71 -13.91 19.48
N ALA A 104 20.07 -13.93 18.30
CA ALA A 104 18.74 -13.31 18.14
C ALA A 104 17.67 -13.94 19.04
N ARG A 105 17.71 -15.26 19.27
CA ARG A 105 16.83 -15.92 20.26
C ARG A 105 17.08 -15.40 21.68
N ALA A 106 18.34 -15.21 22.08
CA ALA A 106 18.66 -14.64 23.38
C ALA A 106 18.17 -13.19 23.51
N TYR A 107 18.29 -12.38 22.45
CA TYR A 107 17.74 -11.02 22.43
C TYR A 107 16.22 -11.00 22.49
N ALA A 108 15.52 -11.86 21.75
CA ALA A 108 14.06 -11.95 21.78
C ALA A 108 13.54 -12.36 23.16
N ARG A 109 14.16 -13.39 23.76
CA ARG A 109 13.90 -13.78 25.15
C ARG A 109 14.16 -12.62 26.12
N GLY A 110 15.28 -11.91 25.95
CA GLY A 110 15.59 -10.74 26.75
C GLY A 110 14.49 -9.68 26.69
N ALA A 111 14.10 -9.27 25.47
CA ALA A 111 13.08 -8.25 25.24
C ALA A 111 11.71 -8.62 25.85
N PHE A 112 11.24 -9.83 25.60
CA PHE A 112 9.86 -10.20 25.88
C PHE A 112 9.66 -10.94 27.20
N GLU A 113 10.57 -11.83 27.61
CA GLU A 113 10.42 -12.61 28.84
C GLU A 113 11.13 -11.97 30.04
N VAL A 114 12.30 -11.37 29.83
CA VAL A 114 13.08 -10.78 30.93
C VAL A 114 12.64 -9.36 31.23
N TRP A 115 12.58 -8.51 30.19
CA TRP A 115 12.18 -7.11 30.34
C TRP A 115 10.66 -6.93 30.32
N GLY A 116 9.92 -7.86 29.72
CA GLY A 116 8.45 -7.81 29.66
C GLY A 116 7.91 -6.75 28.69
N ALA A 117 8.68 -6.35 27.68
CA ALA A 117 8.21 -5.39 26.69
C ALA A 117 7.10 -6.00 25.80
N ASP A 118 6.15 -5.17 25.36
CA ASP A 118 5.11 -5.62 24.43
C ASP A 118 5.60 -5.59 22.97
N ALA A 119 6.61 -4.77 22.66
CA ALA A 119 7.22 -4.70 21.35
C ALA A 119 8.72 -4.36 21.38
N VAL A 120 9.41 -4.57 20.27
CA VAL A 120 10.85 -4.25 20.13
C VAL A 120 11.20 -3.72 18.74
N THR A 121 12.18 -2.81 18.67
CA THR A 121 12.77 -2.37 17.39
C THR A 121 13.90 -3.29 16.94
N VAL A 122 13.93 -3.66 15.66
CA VAL A 122 14.85 -4.64 15.06
C VAL A 122 15.45 -4.11 13.76
N ASN A 123 16.75 -4.35 13.55
CA ASN A 123 17.47 -3.98 12.34
C ASN A 123 17.32 -5.09 11.26
N PRO A 124 16.84 -4.76 10.04
CA PRO A 124 16.58 -5.76 8.99
C PRO A 124 17.84 -6.25 8.25
N TYR A 125 19.01 -5.64 8.48
CA TYR A 125 20.18 -5.79 7.60
C TYR A 125 20.66 -7.24 7.42
N LEU A 126 20.52 -8.08 8.45
CA LEU A 126 20.97 -9.48 8.42
C LEU A 126 19.95 -10.45 7.80
N GLY A 127 18.79 -9.97 7.33
CA GLY A 127 17.78 -10.80 6.68
C GLY A 127 16.77 -11.43 7.66
N TYR A 128 15.83 -12.21 7.10
CA TYR A 128 14.67 -12.70 7.85
C TYR A 128 15.03 -13.62 9.01
N ASP A 129 16.02 -14.49 8.86
CA ASP A 129 16.43 -15.45 9.89
C ASP A 129 17.00 -14.77 11.15
N SER A 130 17.47 -13.52 11.04
CA SER A 130 17.83 -12.67 12.19
C SER A 130 16.62 -12.04 12.91
N VAL A 131 15.51 -11.85 12.19
CA VAL A 131 14.26 -11.23 12.67
C VAL A 131 13.26 -12.27 13.18
N GLU A 132 13.26 -13.45 12.58
CA GLU A 132 12.34 -14.56 12.86
C GLU A 132 12.24 -14.89 14.36
N PRO A 133 13.35 -14.91 15.15
CA PRO A 133 13.25 -15.19 16.58
C PRO A 133 12.33 -14.22 17.35
N PHE A 134 12.21 -12.97 16.89
CA PHE A 134 11.31 -11.99 17.48
C PHE A 134 9.87 -12.18 16.99
N SER A 135 9.67 -12.42 15.68
CA SER A 135 8.32 -12.56 15.08
C SER A 135 7.58 -13.84 15.49
N ARG A 136 8.28 -14.82 16.08
CA ARG A 136 7.66 -16.02 16.67
C ARG A 136 6.77 -15.71 17.88
N TYR A 137 6.99 -14.57 18.56
CA TYR A 137 6.12 -14.09 19.63
C TYR A 137 4.89 -13.41 19.03
N ARG A 138 3.85 -14.20 18.72
CA ARG A 138 2.66 -13.76 17.97
C ARG A 138 1.84 -12.70 18.69
N ASP A 139 1.96 -12.60 20.00
CA ASP A 139 1.31 -11.61 20.86
C ASP A 139 2.10 -10.29 20.95
N LYS A 140 3.34 -10.23 20.45
CA LYS A 140 4.24 -9.07 20.58
C LYS A 140 4.37 -8.29 19.27
N GLY A 141 4.78 -7.03 19.37
CA GLY A 141 5.09 -6.16 18.23
C GLY A 141 6.57 -6.21 17.84
N VAL A 142 6.85 -6.20 16.53
CA VAL A 142 8.22 -6.08 16.00
C VAL A 142 8.24 -4.93 14.99
N PHE A 143 9.10 -3.94 15.24
CA PHE A 143 9.25 -2.75 14.41
C PHE A 143 10.58 -2.78 13.66
N LEU A 144 10.53 -2.99 12.35
CA LEU A 144 11.71 -3.00 11.50
C LEU A 144 12.17 -1.60 11.14
N LEU A 145 13.47 -1.33 11.31
CA LEU A 145 14.09 -0.08 10.87
C LEU A 145 14.02 0.03 9.34
N CYS A 146 13.29 1.03 8.82
CA CYS A 146 13.04 1.15 7.39
C CYS A 146 13.70 2.39 6.78
N HIS A 147 13.25 3.58 7.19
CA HIS A 147 13.90 4.84 6.83
C HIS A 147 14.07 5.70 8.08
N THR A 148 15.25 5.71 8.69
CA THR A 148 15.47 6.36 9.99
C THR A 148 15.49 7.89 9.89
N SER A 149 15.29 8.58 11.01
CA SER A 149 15.12 10.04 11.05
C SER A 149 16.41 10.85 10.95
N ASN A 150 17.58 10.21 11.09
CA ASN A 150 18.88 10.88 11.07
C ASN A 150 19.28 11.31 9.64
N PRO A 151 20.14 12.34 9.48
CA PRO A 151 20.66 12.75 8.17
C PRO A 151 21.35 11.62 7.39
N GLY A 152 22.19 10.82 8.08
CA GLY A 152 22.89 9.68 7.50
C GLY A 152 22.01 8.47 7.12
N ALA A 153 20.69 8.56 7.27
CA ALA A 153 19.78 7.54 6.74
C ALA A 153 20.01 7.33 5.23
N ARG A 154 20.31 8.42 4.50
CA ARG A 154 20.52 8.41 3.05
C ARG A 154 21.75 7.65 2.60
N ASP A 155 22.73 7.46 3.49
CA ASP A 155 24.01 6.81 3.15
C ASP A 155 23.81 5.39 2.63
N PHE A 156 22.81 4.68 3.18
CA PHE A 156 22.48 3.32 2.76
C PHE A 156 21.02 3.14 2.37
N GLN A 157 20.09 3.72 3.12
CA GLN A 157 18.67 3.40 2.98
C GLN A 157 18.09 3.97 1.68
N SER A 158 18.68 5.05 1.15
CA SER A 158 18.30 5.66 -0.12
C SER A 158 19.06 5.12 -1.33
N LEU A 159 19.99 4.17 -1.14
CA LEU A 159 20.68 3.52 -2.27
C LEU A 159 19.67 2.77 -3.14
N VAL A 160 19.83 2.88 -4.45
CA VAL A 160 18.95 2.22 -5.41
C VAL A 160 19.44 0.79 -5.66
N CYS A 161 18.59 -0.18 -5.35
CA CYS A 161 18.79 -1.61 -5.61
C CYS A 161 17.64 -2.10 -6.49
N ASP A 162 17.97 -2.67 -7.66
CA ASP A 162 16.98 -3.12 -8.65
C ASP A 162 15.90 -2.05 -8.98
N GLY A 163 16.35 -0.82 -9.20
CA GLY A 163 15.50 0.31 -9.59
C GLY A 163 14.69 0.93 -8.45
N ARG A 164 14.79 0.43 -7.22
CA ARG A 164 14.08 0.99 -6.04
C ARG A 164 15.04 1.32 -4.89
N PRO A 165 14.80 2.40 -4.13
CA PRO A 165 15.53 2.65 -2.89
C PRO A 165 15.46 1.48 -1.91
N LEU A 166 16.55 1.20 -1.19
CA LEU A 166 16.65 0.09 -0.24
C LEU A 166 15.54 0.12 0.82
N TYR A 167 15.15 1.30 1.31
CA TYR A 167 14.04 1.41 2.26
C TYR A 167 12.70 0.91 1.70
N GLU A 168 12.45 1.04 0.40
CA GLU A 168 11.23 0.53 -0.24
C GLU A 168 11.26 -1.01 -0.26
N LEU A 169 12.43 -1.61 -0.51
CA LEU A 169 12.61 -3.07 -0.42
C LEU A 169 12.40 -3.57 1.02
N VAL A 170 12.89 -2.83 2.01
CA VAL A 170 12.65 -3.15 3.44
C VAL A 170 11.16 -3.05 3.78
N ALA A 171 10.46 -2.00 3.32
CA ALA A 171 9.02 -1.86 3.52
C ALA A 171 8.25 -3.04 2.91
N GLN A 172 8.60 -3.44 1.67
CA GLN A 172 8.02 -4.61 1.01
C GLN A 172 8.22 -5.89 1.84
N LYS A 173 9.42 -6.08 2.41
CA LYS A 173 9.71 -7.24 3.27
C LYS A 173 8.94 -7.20 4.59
N ALA A 174 8.80 -6.04 5.22
CA ALA A 174 8.00 -5.93 6.43
C ALA A 174 6.53 -6.31 6.19
N VAL A 175 5.94 -5.88 5.07
CA VAL A 175 4.59 -6.31 4.66
C VAL A 175 4.52 -7.82 4.45
N GLN A 176 5.49 -8.39 3.72
CA GLN A 176 5.59 -9.84 3.49
C GLN A 176 5.68 -10.63 4.81
N TRP A 177 6.38 -10.10 5.80
CA TRP A 177 6.60 -10.76 7.09
C TRP A 177 5.54 -10.42 8.15
N GLY A 178 4.60 -9.52 7.85
CA GLY A 178 3.56 -9.07 8.77
C GLY A 178 4.11 -8.26 9.96
N LEU A 179 5.13 -7.42 9.73
CA LEU A 179 5.82 -6.66 10.77
C LEU A 179 5.58 -5.15 10.62
N ALA A 180 5.67 -4.43 11.74
CA ALA A 180 5.56 -2.98 11.78
C ALA A 180 6.87 -2.31 11.33
N LEU A 181 6.83 -1.00 11.06
CA LEU A 181 7.93 -0.25 10.47
C LEU A 181 8.37 0.91 11.36
N VAL A 182 9.64 1.30 11.29
CA VAL A 182 10.15 2.57 11.83
C VAL A 182 10.53 3.50 10.68
N VAL A 183 9.88 4.66 10.63
CA VAL A 183 10.08 5.66 9.57
C VAL A 183 10.16 7.06 10.19
N GLY A 184 11.23 7.80 9.92
CA GLY A 184 11.46 9.11 10.51
C GLY A 184 10.53 10.20 9.97
N ALA A 185 10.02 11.05 10.87
CA ALA A 185 9.21 12.23 10.53
C ALA A 185 9.95 13.24 9.64
N THR A 186 11.29 13.23 9.63
CA THR A 186 12.14 14.12 8.84
C THR A 186 12.14 13.79 7.34
N TYR A 187 11.48 12.70 6.92
CA TYR A 187 11.40 12.23 5.53
C TYR A 187 9.96 11.92 5.09
N PRO A 188 9.06 12.92 5.02
CA PRO A 188 7.65 12.71 4.69
C PRO A 188 7.43 12.11 3.29
N GLN A 189 8.34 12.36 2.34
CA GLN A 189 8.28 11.72 1.01
C GLN A 189 8.50 10.20 1.09
N ALA A 190 9.48 9.75 1.88
CA ALA A 190 9.71 8.32 2.11
C ALA A 190 8.51 7.70 2.87
N LEU A 191 7.99 8.40 3.87
CA LEU A 191 6.80 7.96 4.63
C LEU A 191 5.58 7.78 3.71
N ARG A 192 5.33 8.70 2.78
CA ARG A 192 4.22 8.61 1.80
C ARG A 192 4.34 7.37 0.91
N LYS A 193 5.53 7.12 0.36
CA LYS A 193 5.79 5.92 -0.45
C LYS A 193 5.61 4.64 0.35
N ILE A 194 6.15 4.60 1.58
CA ILE A 194 6.04 3.45 2.47
C ILE A 194 4.57 3.20 2.83
N ARG A 195 3.78 4.23 3.15
CA ARG A 195 2.35 4.09 3.42
C ARG A 195 1.59 3.52 2.22
N ALA A 196 1.90 3.96 1.00
CA ALA A 196 1.30 3.41 -0.21
C ALA A 196 1.59 1.90 -0.38
N MET A 197 2.82 1.46 -0.07
CA MET A 197 3.21 0.05 -0.11
C MET A 197 2.67 -0.79 1.06
N ALA A 198 2.41 -0.14 2.19
CA ALA A 198 2.05 -0.78 3.45
C ALA A 198 0.79 -0.11 4.05
N PRO A 199 -0.38 -0.20 3.37
CA PRO A 199 -1.56 0.61 3.67
C PRO A 199 -2.13 0.38 5.08
N HIS A 200 -1.96 -0.82 5.63
CA HIS A 200 -2.50 -1.22 6.94
C HIS A 200 -1.43 -1.44 8.01
N THR A 201 -0.15 -1.25 7.68
CA THR A 201 0.95 -1.51 8.61
C THR A 201 1.10 -0.36 9.61
N TRP A 202 1.27 -0.69 10.89
CA TRP A 202 1.62 0.31 11.90
C TRP A 202 3.04 0.83 11.69
N ILE A 203 3.21 2.15 11.78
CA ILE A 203 4.50 2.81 11.60
C ILE A 203 4.85 3.60 12.86
N LEU A 204 5.96 3.27 13.49
CA LEU A 204 6.58 4.06 14.54
C LEU A 204 7.34 5.23 13.90
N VAL A 205 6.94 6.45 14.25
CA VAL A 205 7.43 7.69 13.66
C VAL A 205 8.22 8.51 14.67
N PRO A 206 9.54 8.28 14.81
CA PRO A 206 10.41 9.16 15.60
C PRO A 206 10.77 10.42 14.82
N GLY A 207 11.20 11.46 15.56
CA GLY A 207 11.85 12.64 14.98
C GLY A 207 11.00 13.91 14.98
N VAL A 208 9.77 13.85 15.46
CA VAL A 208 8.95 15.04 15.74
C VAL A 208 9.58 15.84 16.89
N GLY A 209 9.60 17.18 16.77
CA GLY A 209 10.16 18.07 17.78
C GLY A 209 11.68 18.22 17.68
N ALA A 210 12.42 17.58 18.59
CA ALA A 210 13.86 17.85 18.78
C ALA A 210 14.79 17.45 17.62
N GLN A 211 14.28 16.73 16.60
CA GLN A 211 15.03 16.41 15.38
C GLN A 211 14.52 17.20 14.16
N GLY A 212 13.56 18.11 14.35
CA GLY A 212 13.06 19.00 13.30
C GLY A 212 12.10 18.35 12.31
N GLY A 213 11.55 17.16 12.60
CA GLY A 213 10.50 16.57 11.77
C GLY A 213 9.21 17.39 11.87
N ASP A 214 8.62 17.70 10.72
CA ASP A 214 7.32 18.35 10.60
C ASP A 214 6.22 17.34 10.92
N LEU A 215 5.40 17.64 11.93
CA LEU A 215 4.36 16.74 12.41
C LEU A 215 3.23 16.64 11.39
N GLU A 216 2.79 17.78 10.89
CA GLU A 216 1.66 17.94 10.00
C GLU A 216 1.94 17.24 8.64
N GLU A 217 3.14 17.42 8.07
CA GLU A 217 3.58 16.69 6.87
C GLU A 217 3.71 15.18 7.11
N ALA A 218 4.21 14.76 8.27
CA ALA A 218 4.33 13.35 8.62
C ALA A 218 2.94 12.68 8.76
N LEU A 219 1.97 13.37 9.37
CA LEU A 219 0.58 12.89 9.47
C LEU A 219 -0.05 12.78 8.08
N ALA A 220 0.07 13.83 7.25
CA ALA A 220 -0.47 13.83 5.89
C ALA A 220 0.15 12.75 4.99
N ALA A 221 1.44 12.44 5.18
CA ALA A 221 2.13 11.39 4.44
C ALA A 221 1.83 9.98 4.96
N GLY A 222 1.61 9.82 6.27
CA GLY A 222 1.70 8.52 6.92
C GLY A 222 0.41 7.97 7.52
N LEU A 223 -0.65 8.75 7.72
CA LEU A 223 -1.90 8.22 8.27
C LEU A 223 -2.54 7.20 7.30
N ASP A 224 -3.02 6.08 7.84
CA ASP A 224 -3.80 5.10 7.07
C ASP A 224 -5.19 5.64 6.70
N GLY A 225 -6.00 4.88 5.95
CA GLY A 225 -7.34 5.28 5.49
C GLY A 225 -8.32 5.66 6.62
N GLU A 226 -8.10 5.16 7.84
CA GLU A 226 -8.93 5.41 9.02
C GLU A 226 -8.43 6.59 9.87
N GLY A 227 -7.39 7.29 9.40
CA GLY A 227 -6.77 8.39 10.16
C GLY A 227 -5.98 7.89 11.38
N GLN A 228 -5.46 6.65 11.31
CA GLN A 228 -4.64 5.99 12.32
C GLN A 228 -3.32 5.47 11.70
N GLY A 229 -2.82 4.33 12.18
CA GLY A 229 -1.69 3.61 11.58
C GLY A 229 -0.30 4.20 11.86
N LEU A 230 -0.22 5.31 12.60
CA LEU A 230 1.02 5.94 13.05
C LEU A 230 1.15 5.94 14.58
N ILE A 231 2.38 5.78 15.06
CA ILE A 231 2.77 5.97 16.46
C ILE A 231 3.78 7.12 16.49
N ILE A 232 3.34 8.31 16.85
CA ILE A 232 4.18 9.52 16.85
C ILE A 232 5.04 9.52 18.11
N SER A 233 6.32 9.19 17.95
CA SER A 233 7.26 9.07 19.08
C SER A 233 7.93 10.40 19.39
N ALA A 234 7.65 10.94 20.58
CA ALA A 234 8.26 12.15 21.12
C ALA A 234 8.92 11.88 22.48
N SER A 235 10.17 12.30 22.64
CA SER A 235 10.96 12.05 23.86
C SER A 235 11.33 13.38 24.51
N ARG A 236 12.45 13.98 24.10
CA ARG A 236 13.00 15.24 24.67
C ARG A 236 12.02 16.41 24.70
N SER A 237 11.10 16.53 23.74
CA SER A 237 10.10 17.60 23.72
C SER A 237 9.04 17.47 24.82
N VAL A 238 8.87 16.27 25.39
CA VAL A 238 7.93 16.01 26.49
C VAL A 238 8.69 15.87 27.81
N ILE A 239 9.64 14.94 27.89
CA ILE A 239 10.28 14.58 29.16
C ILE A 239 11.20 15.68 29.71
N CYS A 240 11.54 16.67 28.88
CA CYS A 240 12.39 17.79 29.29
C CYS A 240 11.69 19.14 29.20
N ALA A 241 10.38 19.14 28.99
CA ALA A 241 9.58 20.33 29.14
C ALA A 241 9.54 20.75 30.62
N ALA A 242 9.30 22.04 30.87
CA ALA A 242 9.07 22.53 32.23
C ALA A 242 7.87 21.84 32.89
N ASP A 243 6.82 21.57 32.10
CA ASP A 243 5.69 20.73 32.48
C ASP A 243 5.45 19.64 31.42
N PRO A 244 5.86 18.39 31.68
CA PRO A 244 5.65 17.26 30.78
C PRO A 244 4.18 16.98 30.45
N ARG A 245 3.25 17.25 31.37
CA ARG A 245 1.82 17.02 31.12
C ARG A 245 1.30 17.97 30.06
N THR A 246 1.56 19.27 30.23
CA THR A 246 1.17 20.30 29.27
C THR A 246 1.78 20.03 27.89
N ALA A 247 3.08 19.71 27.82
CA ALA A 247 3.74 19.39 26.56
C ALA A 247 3.15 18.15 25.85
N ALA A 248 2.82 17.09 26.61
CA ALA A 248 2.17 15.90 26.05
C ALA A 248 0.74 16.20 25.56
N LEU A 249 -0.01 17.00 26.31
CA LEU A 249 -1.37 17.41 25.96
C LEU A 249 -1.38 18.21 24.66
N GLU A 250 -0.56 19.25 24.56
CA GLU A 250 -0.44 20.08 23.36
C GLU A 250 -0.06 19.25 22.12
N LEU A 251 0.88 18.31 22.28
CA LEU A 251 1.29 17.45 21.18
C LEU A 251 0.17 16.49 20.76
N ARG A 252 -0.58 15.91 21.71
CA ARG A 252 -1.76 15.08 21.40
C ARG A 252 -2.82 15.89 20.64
N GLU A 253 -3.13 17.10 21.08
CA GLU A 253 -4.12 17.95 20.41
C GLU A 253 -3.68 18.30 18.99
N ARG A 254 -2.40 18.64 18.78
CA ARG A 254 -1.86 18.88 17.43
C ARG A 254 -1.95 17.65 16.54
N ILE A 255 -1.63 16.46 17.08
CA ILE A 255 -1.81 15.19 16.37
C ILE A 255 -3.27 15.01 15.95
N ASN A 256 -4.22 15.26 16.85
CA ASN A 256 -5.65 15.08 16.56
C ASN A 256 -6.19 16.10 15.57
N GLN A 257 -5.74 17.36 15.64
CA GLN A 257 -6.04 18.38 14.63
C GLN A 257 -5.52 17.95 13.25
N GLY A 258 -4.28 17.46 13.17
CA GLY A 258 -3.73 16.94 11.92
C GLY A 258 -4.50 15.72 11.38
N ARG A 259 -4.93 14.80 12.25
CA ARG A 259 -5.80 13.67 11.86
C ARG A 259 -7.12 14.15 11.25
N GLN A 260 -7.77 15.12 11.88
CA GLN A 260 -9.02 15.71 11.39
C GLN A 260 -8.83 16.43 10.05
N GLN A 261 -7.74 17.18 9.88
CA GLN A 261 -7.43 17.88 8.62
C GLN A 261 -7.18 16.91 7.46
N VAL A 262 -6.44 15.83 7.70
CA VAL A 262 -6.22 14.78 6.70
C VAL A 262 -7.53 14.10 6.33
N GLN A 263 -8.36 13.79 7.32
CA GLN A 263 -9.66 13.15 7.06
C GLN A 263 -10.61 14.07 6.29
N ALA A 264 -10.73 15.33 6.71
CA ALA A 264 -11.52 16.34 6.01
C ALA A 264 -11.04 16.54 4.56
N SER A 265 -9.72 16.53 4.34
CA SER A 265 -9.13 16.64 3.00
C SER A 265 -9.44 15.43 2.12
N ARG A 266 -9.54 14.23 2.70
CA ARG A 266 -9.96 13.00 1.99
C ARG A 266 -11.46 12.97 1.70
N GLU A 267 -12.28 13.47 2.61
CA GLU A 267 -13.74 13.58 2.42
C GLU A 267 -14.09 14.66 1.39
N GLN A 268 -13.30 15.74 1.32
CA GLN A 268 -13.44 16.80 0.31
C GLN A 268 -12.86 16.41 -1.05
N ALA A 269 -11.90 15.48 -1.09
CA ALA A 269 -11.46 14.90 -2.34
C ALA A 269 -12.66 14.14 -2.96
N GLN A 270 -13.10 14.58 -4.14
CA GLN A 270 -14.15 13.86 -4.87
C GLN A 270 -13.72 12.38 -4.99
N PRO A 271 -14.58 11.43 -4.56
CA PRO A 271 -14.27 10.02 -4.73
C PRO A 271 -14.00 9.78 -6.21
N LEU A 272 -12.88 9.12 -6.51
CA LEU A 272 -12.54 8.77 -7.88
C LEU A 272 -13.73 8.03 -8.49
N SER A 273 -14.18 8.48 -9.66
CA SER A 273 -15.09 7.66 -10.44
C SER A 273 -14.41 6.32 -10.73
N LEU A 274 -15.21 5.25 -10.90
CA LEU A 274 -14.68 3.92 -11.22
C LEU A 274 -13.70 3.96 -12.41
N LYS A 275 -13.98 4.82 -13.40
CA LYS A 275 -13.11 5.02 -14.56
C LYS A 275 -11.78 5.67 -14.21
N GLU A 276 -11.77 6.66 -13.33
CA GLU A 276 -10.54 7.29 -12.85
C GLU A 276 -9.67 6.32 -12.05
N GLU A 277 -10.29 5.58 -11.13
CA GLU A 277 -9.61 4.56 -10.34
C GLU A 277 -8.95 3.50 -11.23
N LEU A 278 -9.70 2.94 -12.18
CA LEU A 278 -9.18 1.94 -13.12
C LEU A 278 -8.07 2.51 -13.99
N THR A 279 -8.22 3.74 -14.50
CA THR A 279 -7.22 4.37 -15.35
C THR A 279 -5.89 4.55 -14.62
N LEU A 280 -5.93 5.07 -13.39
CA LEU A 280 -4.73 5.29 -12.58
C LEU A 280 -4.07 3.94 -12.22
N ALA A 281 -4.86 2.97 -11.75
CA ALA A 281 -4.33 1.67 -11.37
C ALA A 281 -3.74 0.87 -12.55
N LEU A 282 -4.35 0.95 -13.74
CA LEU A 282 -3.81 0.36 -14.97
C LEU A 282 -2.47 1.00 -15.36
N HIS A 283 -2.33 2.32 -15.20
CA HIS A 283 -1.07 3.00 -15.46
C HIS A 283 0.00 2.60 -14.44
N ASP A 284 -0.33 2.60 -13.15
CA ASP A 284 0.59 2.24 -12.06
C ASP A 284 1.09 0.79 -12.17
N LEU A 285 0.22 -0.15 -12.58
CA LEU A 285 0.61 -1.55 -12.83
C LEU A 285 1.48 -1.71 -14.09
N GLY A 286 1.60 -0.67 -14.91
CA GLY A 286 2.33 -0.70 -16.19
C GLY A 286 1.52 -1.34 -17.33
N CYS A 287 0.21 -1.50 -17.17
CA CYS A 287 -0.68 -1.92 -18.26
C CYS A 287 -0.78 -0.86 -19.36
N VAL A 288 -0.64 0.43 -19.02
CA VAL A 288 -0.58 1.55 -19.97
C VAL A 288 0.74 2.29 -19.80
N ARG A 289 1.59 2.26 -20.82
CA ARG A 289 2.93 2.86 -20.81
C ARG A 289 3.07 3.89 -21.93
N PHE A 290 3.80 4.95 -21.63
CA PHE A 290 4.11 6.04 -22.56
C PHE A 290 5.61 6.07 -22.84
N GLY A 291 5.98 6.30 -24.09
CA GLY A 291 7.36 6.17 -24.55
C GLY A 291 7.41 5.82 -26.03
N ASP A 292 8.55 5.35 -26.50
CA ASP A 292 8.76 5.04 -27.92
C ASP A 292 8.76 3.52 -28.13
N PHE A 293 7.67 2.99 -28.68
CA PHE A 293 7.47 1.56 -28.86
C PHE A 293 7.35 1.18 -30.33
N THR A 294 7.95 0.07 -30.74
CA THR A 294 7.75 -0.49 -32.09
C THR A 294 6.64 -1.53 -32.06
N LEU A 295 5.56 -1.29 -32.80
CA LEU A 295 4.44 -2.23 -32.95
C LEU A 295 4.83 -3.40 -33.86
N VAL A 296 4.04 -4.48 -33.84
CA VAL A 296 4.23 -5.65 -34.72
C VAL A 296 4.16 -5.26 -36.21
N SER A 297 3.45 -4.17 -36.53
CA SER A 297 3.40 -3.58 -37.87
C SER A 297 4.69 -2.87 -38.29
N GLY A 298 5.65 -2.69 -37.38
CA GLY A 298 6.87 -1.88 -37.58
C GLY A 298 6.68 -0.39 -37.31
N GLN A 299 5.44 0.07 -37.09
CA GLN A 299 5.14 1.47 -36.79
C GLN A 299 5.61 1.85 -35.37
N ARG A 300 6.16 3.06 -35.20
CA ARG A 300 6.46 3.62 -33.88
C ARG A 300 5.18 4.13 -33.23
N SER A 301 4.96 3.83 -31.95
CA SER A 301 3.80 4.25 -31.18
C SER A 301 4.23 4.92 -29.88
N PRO A 302 3.63 6.08 -29.53
CA PRO A 302 3.91 6.80 -28.28
C PRO A 302 3.31 6.12 -27.04
N VAL A 303 2.46 5.10 -27.24
CA VAL A 303 1.72 4.42 -26.18
C VAL A 303 1.67 2.91 -26.40
N TYR A 304 1.84 2.14 -25.33
CA TYR A 304 1.77 0.69 -25.35
C TYR A 304 0.83 0.18 -24.26
N LEU A 305 -0.07 -0.74 -24.65
CA LEU A 305 -1.04 -1.36 -23.76
C LEU A 305 -0.76 -2.86 -23.66
N ASP A 306 -0.57 -3.36 -22.43
CA ASP A 306 -0.44 -4.79 -22.12
C ASP A 306 -1.30 -5.17 -20.92
N LEU A 307 -2.55 -5.49 -21.20
CA LEU A 307 -3.55 -5.86 -20.19
C LEU A 307 -3.33 -7.28 -19.64
N ARG A 308 -2.38 -8.06 -20.19
CA ARG A 308 -2.01 -9.37 -19.64
C ARG A 308 -1.42 -9.25 -18.24
N LEU A 309 -0.83 -8.09 -17.91
CA LEU A 309 -0.27 -7.82 -16.59
C LEU A 309 -1.33 -7.81 -15.48
N LEU A 310 -2.62 -7.61 -15.80
CA LEU A 310 -3.72 -7.56 -14.83
C LEU A 310 -3.78 -8.79 -13.92
N VAL A 311 -3.36 -9.96 -14.41
CA VAL A 311 -3.33 -11.19 -13.60
C VAL A 311 -2.38 -11.11 -12.40
N SER A 312 -1.47 -10.13 -12.39
CA SER A 312 -0.51 -9.89 -11.31
C SER A 312 -1.12 -9.10 -10.14
N ASP A 313 -2.29 -8.49 -10.32
CA ASP A 313 -3.02 -7.75 -9.28
C ASP A 313 -4.48 -8.23 -9.19
N PRO A 314 -4.76 -9.21 -8.30
CA PRO A 314 -6.12 -9.73 -8.11
C PRO A 314 -7.14 -8.69 -7.62
N HIS A 315 -6.70 -7.62 -6.95
CA HIS A 315 -7.59 -6.56 -6.48
C HIS A 315 -8.02 -5.68 -7.65
N LEU A 316 -7.07 -5.23 -8.48
CA LEU A 316 -7.38 -4.49 -9.69
C LEU A 316 -8.20 -5.34 -10.66
N LEU A 317 -7.87 -6.63 -10.83
CA LEU A 317 -8.64 -7.54 -11.67
C LEU A 317 -10.11 -7.61 -11.21
N ARG A 318 -10.38 -7.66 -9.90
CA ARG A 318 -11.76 -7.61 -9.37
C ARG A 318 -12.47 -6.28 -9.69
N ARG A 319 -11.78 -5.15 -9.64
CA ARG A 319 -12.38 -3.86 -10.02
C ARG A 319 -12.70 -3.81 -11.50
N VAL A 320 -11.83 -4.37 -12.34
CA VAL A 320 -12.07 -4.56 -13.77
C VAL A 320 -13.31 -5.44 -14.00
N THR A 321 -13.42 -6.59 -13.32
CA THR A 321 -14.58 -7.50 -13.51
C THR A 321 -15.91 -6.82 -13.13
N GLN A 322 -15.91 -5.99 -12.08
CA GLN A 322 -17.07 -5.20 -11.69
C GLN A 322 -17.46 -4.18 -12.77
N ALA A 323 -16.48 -3.57 -13.44
CA ALA A 323 -16.73 -2.60 -14.50
C ALA A 323 -17.32 -3.26 -15.76
N TYR A 324 -16.83 -4.43 -16.15
CA TYR A 324 -17.48 -5.25 -17.19
C TYR A 324 -18.91 -5.63 -16.78
N ALA A 325 -19.11 -6.11 -15.55
CA ALA A 325 -20.42 -6.52 -15.06
C ALA A 325 -21.44 -5.36 -15.10
N ASN A 326 -21.01 -4.11 -14.88
CA ASN A 326 -21.89 -2.95 -14.97
C ASN A 326 -22.44 -2.73 -16.39
N ILE A 327 -21.62 -2.95 -17.43
CA ILE A 327 -22.06 -2.91 -18.83
C ILE A 327 -22.95 -4.13 -19.11
N LEU A 328 -22.49 -5.31 -18.74
CA LEU A 328 -23.19 -6.56 -19.05
C LEU A 328 -24.59 -6.63 -18.43
N ARG A 329 -24.82 -6.05 -17.25
CA ARG A 329 -26.15 -5.98 -16.63
C ARG A 329 -27.18 -5.19 -17.45
N THR A 330 -26.76 -4.43 -18.46
CA THR A 330 -27.68 -3.70 -19.35
C THR A 330 -27.94 -4.44 -20.67
N LEU A 331 -27.38 -5.64 -20.85
CA LEU A 331 -27.49 -6.45 -22.06
C LEU A 331 -28.28 -7.74 -21.78
N ASP A 332 -28.98 -8.24 -22.78
CA ASP A 332 -29.67 -9.53 -22.73
C ASP A 332 -28.80 -10.59 -23.42
N PHE A 333 -28.47 -11.67 -22.71
CA PHE A 333 -27.66 -12.78 -23.22
C PHE A 333 -27.76 -14.02 -22.33
N ASP A 334 -27.42 -15.18 -22.90
CA ASP A 334 -27.41 -16.47 -22.19
C ASP A 334 -26.03 -16.80 -21.60
N ARG A 335 -24.95 -16.40 -22.29
CA ARG A 335 -23.59 -16.81 -21.94
C ARG A 335 -22.52 -15.76 -22.23
N LEU A 336 -21.41 -15.85 -21.50
CA LEU A 336 -20.19 -15.08 -21.79
C LEU A 336 -19.27 -15.88 -22.71
N ALA A 337 -18.55 -15.20 -23.61
CA ALA A 337 -17.51 -15.79 -24.44
C ALA A 337 -16.20 -15.00 -24.33
N ALA A 338 -15.19 -15.49 -23.60
CA ALA A 338 -13.94 -14.75 -23.39
C ALA A 338 -12.85 -15.14 -24.39
N ILE A 339 -12.24 -14.17 -25.06
CA ILE A 339 -11.18 -14.40 -26.04
C ILE A 339 -9.83 -14.66 -25.35
N PRO A 340 -9.16 -15.81 -25.60
CA PRO A 340 -7.86 -16.08 -25.00
C PRO A 340 -6.72 -15.25 -25.62
N TYR A 341 -5.65 -14.93 -24.90
CA TYR A 341 -5.38 -15.27 -23.49
C TYR A 341 -5.66 -14.13 -22.51
N ALA A 342 -5.61 -12.88 -22.96
CA ALA A 342 -5.69 -11.71 -22.09
C ALA A 342 -7.07 -11.57 -21.44
N ALA A 343 -8.15 -11.83 -22.19
CA ALA A 343 -9.50 -11.69 -21.69
C ALA A 343 -10.01 -12.93 -20.95
N LEU A 344 -9.35 -14.08 -21.04
CA LEU A 344 -9.81 -15.30 -20.37
C LEU A 344 -9.82 -15.18 -18.82
N PRO A 345 -8.77 -14.63 -18.16
CA PRO A 345 -8.83 -14.32 -16.72
C PRO A 345 -9.91 -13.30 -16.37
N ILE A 346 -10.08 -12.26 -17.20
CA ILE A 346 -11.11 -11.23 -17.01
C ILE A 346 -12.50 -11.87 -17.08
N GLY A 347 -12.79 -12.61 -18.16
CA GLY A 347 -14.06 -13.29 -18.36
C GLY A 347 -14.37 -14.33 -17.30
N THR A 348 -13.35 -15.04 -16.78
CA THR A 348 -13.52 -15.94 -15.63
C THR A 348 -13.97 -15.17 -14.39
N GLY A 349 -13.32 -14.04 -14.10
CA GLY A 349 -13.71 -13.19 -12.97
C GLY A 349 -15.11 -12.58 -13.13
N VAL A 350 -15.48 -12.17 -14.35
CA VAL A 350 -16.83 -11.65 -14.65
C VAL A 350 -17.90 -12.74 -14.52
N ALA A 351 -17.62 -13.96 -15.02
CA ALA A 351 -18.51 -15.11 -14.87
C ALA A 351 -18.78 -15.43 -13.40
N MET A 352 -17.76 -15.37 -12.55
CA MET A 352 -17.90 -15.55 -11.11
C MET A 352 -18.69 -14.41 -10.45
N GLU A 353 -18.45 -13.16 -10.83
CA GLU A 353 -19.14 -11.97 -10.31
C GLU A 353 -20.63 -11.97 -10.64
N MET A 354 -20.99 -12.39 -11.87
CA MET A 354 -22.37 -12.37 -12.35
C MET A 354 -23.12 -13.69 -12.13
N GLY A 355 -22.41 -14.79 -11.86
CA GLY A 355 -23.00 -16.13 -11.81
C GLY A 355 -23.45 -16.64 -13.19
N VAL A 356 -22.80 -16.20 -14.27
CA VAL A 356 -23.15 -16.55 -15.66
C VAL A 356 -22.13 -17.53 -16.25
N PRO A 357 -22.54 -18.57 -16.99
CA PRO A 357 -21.60 -19.51 -17.58
C PRO A 357 -20.68 -18.86 -18.64
N LEU A 358 -19.49 -19.44 -18.82
CA LEU A 358 -18.46 -18.96 -19.72
C LEU A 358 -18.10 -20.04 -20.76
N VAL A 359 -17.97 -19.64 -22.02
CA VAL A 359 -17.30 -20.38 -23.10
C VAL A 359 -16.07 -19.60 -23.57
N TYR A 360 -15.18 -20.26 -24.31
CA TYR A 360 -14.08 -19.57 -24.99
C TYR A 360 -13.66 -20.28 -26.28
N PRO A 361 -13.38 -19.54 -27.36
CA PRO A 361 -12.82 -20.12 -28.57
C PRO A 361 -11.37 -20.54 -28.32
N ARG A 362 -10.96 -21.67 -28.89
CA ARG A 362 -9.57 -22.11 -28.83
C ARG A 362 -8.71 -21.32 -29.79
N LYS A 363 -7.48 -21.00 -29.35
CA LYS A 363 -6.48 -20.36 -30.20
C LYS A 363 -5.79 -21.34 -31.16
N GLU A 364 -5.74 -22.62 -30.80
CA GLU A 364 -5.03 -23.68 -31.53
C GLU A 364 -6.00 -24.81 -31.88
N GLU A 365 -5.99 -25.27 -33.14
CA GLU A 365 -6.75 -26.44 -33.58
C GLU A 365 -6.07 -27.74 -33.14
N LYS A 366 -6.85 -28.71 -32.61
CA LYS A 366 -6.33 -30.06 -32.35
C LYS A 366 -6.34 -30.87 -33.64
N GLU A 367 -5.21 -31.51 -33.97
CA GLU A 367 -5.13 -32.48 -35.09
C GLU A 367 -5.91 -33.78 -34.81
N TYR A 368 -6.17 -34.13 -33.54
CA TYR A 368 -6.86 -35.38 -33.15
C TYR A 368 -7.93 -35.16 -32.05
N GLY A 369 -9.11 -35.79 -32.22
CA GLY A 369 -10.27 -35.72 -31.32
C GLY A 369 -11.50 -35.08 -31.99
N THR A 370 -12.59 -34.89 -31.22
CA THR A 370 -13.73 -34.07 -31.69
C THR A 370 -13.20 -32.66 -31.93
N ARG A 371 -13.19 -32.18 -33.20
CA ARG A 371 -12.71 -30.85 -33.64
C ARG A 371 -13.55 -29.69 -33.08
N LYS A 372 -13.73 -29.63 -31.76
CA LYS A 372 -14.47 -28.56 -31.09
C LYS A 372 -13.56 -27.32 -31.02
N GLY A 373 -13.94 -26.29 -31.78
CA GLY A 373 -13.29 -24.98 -31.79
C GLY A 373 -13.60 -24.12 -30.57
N VAL A 374 -14.57 -24.52 -29.74
CA VAL A 374 -15.03 -23.80 -28.55
C VAL A 374 -15.03 -24.74 -27.34
N GLU A 375 -14.56 -24.23 -26.20
CA GLU A 375 -14.58 -24.92 -24.91
C GLU A 375 -15.70 -24.37 -24.00
N GLY A 376 -16.22 -25.25 -23.15
CA GLY A 376 -17.42 -24.99 -22.32
C GLY A 376 -18.67 -25.71 -22.85
N GLY A 377 -19.72 -25.78 -22.02
CA GLY A 377 -21.03 -26.32 -22.40
C GLY A 377 -21.95 -25.22 -22.91
N PHE A 378 -22.65 -25.47 -24.01
CA PHE A 378 -23.60 -24.54 -24.64
C PHE A 378 -24.58 -25.28 -25.55
N GLU A 379 -25.69 -24.64 -25.88
CA GLU A 379 -26.67 -25.08 -26.88
C GLU A 379 -26.63 -24.19 -28.13
N THR A 380 -26.97 -24.75 -29.30
CA THR A 380 -27.05 -23.99 -30.56
C THR A 380 -28.19 -22.98 -30.49
N GLY A 381 -27.92 -21.75 -30.90
CA GLY A 381 -28.87 -20.63 -30.90
C GLY A 381 -28.78 -19.75 -29.65
N GLU A 382 -28.00 -20.12 -28.63
CA GLU A 382 -27.77 -19.25 -27.47
C GLU A 382 -27.10 -17.93 -27.86
N GLN A 383 -27.56 -16.85 -27.24
CA GLN A 383 -26.98 -15.51 -27.38
C GLN A 383 -25.77 -15.37 -26.46
N VAL A 384 -24.64 -14.93 -27.01
CA VAL A 384 -23.40 -14.77 -26.27
C VAL A 384 -22.83 -13.36 -26.40
N VAL A 385 -22.33 -12.83 -25.29
CA VAL A 385 -21.56 -11.58 -25.28
C VAL A 385 -20.08 -11.91 -25.28
N VAL A 386 -19.35 -11.38 -26.25
CA VAL A 386 -17.92 -11.61 -26.40
C VAL A 386 -17.15 -10.64 -25.53
N LEU A 387 -16.25 -11.16 -24.69
CA LEU A 387 -15.37 -10.38 -23.83
C LEU A 387 -13.96 -10.41 -24.40
N ASP A 388 -13.38 -9.24 -24.61
CA ASP A 388 -11.97 -9.09 -24.96
C ASP A 388 -11.27 -8.04 -24.10
N ASP A 389 -9.94 -7.99 -24.08
CA ASP A 389 -9.17 -7.05 -23.26
C ASP A 389 -9.16 -5.64 -23.87
N LEU A 390 -8.83 -5.53 -25.16
CA LEU A 390 -8.79 -4.25 -25.86
C LEU A 390 -9.18 -4.39 -27.32
N ILE A 391 -9.57 -3.29 -27.95
CA ILE A 391 -9.76 -3.21 -29.41
C ILE A 391 -8.94 -2.08 -30.02
N THR A 392 -8.29 -2.39 -31.14
CA THR A 392 -7.64 -1.40 -32.03
C THR A 392 -8.37 -1.37 -33.36
N THR A 393 -8.43 -2.53 -34.01
CA THR A 393 -9.15 -2.80 -35.26
C THR A 393 -10.09 -4.00 -35.04
N GLY A 394 -11.20 -4.02 -35.75
CA GLY A 394 -12.24 -5.06 -35.66
C GLY A 394 -11.82 -6.38 -36.29
N LEU A 395 -10.93 -6.38 -37.29
CA LEU A 395 -10.48 -7.60 -38.00
C LEU A 395 -9.98 -8.72 -37.07
N SER A 396 -9.24 -8.37 -36.02
CA SER A 396 -8.73 -9.35 -35.05
C SER A 396 -9.86 -10.00 -34.24
N LYS A 397 -10.92 -9.24 -33.94
CA LYS A 397 -12.08 -9.68 -33.17
C LYS A 397 -12.98 -10.56 -34.00
N LEU A 398 -13.23 -10.18 -35.25
CA LEU A 398 -14.01 -10.98 -36.20
C LEU A 398 -13.45 -12.40 -36.37
N ARG A 399 -12.12 -12.55 -36.44
CA ARG A 399 -11.47 -13.88 -36.49
C ARG A 399 -11.65 -14.69 -35.21
N ALA A 400 -11.74 -14.03 -34.07
CA ALA A 400 -11.94 -14.68 -32.78
C ALA A 400 -13.42 -15.02 -32.51
N ILE A 401 -14.34 -14.29 -33.15
CA ILE A 401 -15.80 -14.50 -33.10
C ILE A 401 -16.21 -15.67 -34.00
N ALA A 402 -15.60 -15.82 -35.18
CA ALA A 402 -15.99 -16.83 -36.17
C ALA A 402 -16.15 -18.27 -35.61
N PRO A 403 -15.25 -18.81 -34.76
CA PRO A 403 -15.43 -20.15 -34.18
C PRO A 403 -16.67 -20.28 -33.29
N LEU A 404 -17.15 -19.19 -32.69
CA LEU A 404 -18.37 -19.18 -31.88
C LEU A 404 -19.61 -19.29 -32.78
N GLU A 405 -19.65 -18.50 -33.85
CA GLU A 405 -20.74 -18.53 -34.84
C GLU A 405 -20.79 -19.85 -35.61
N GLU A 406 -19.63 -20.40 -35.98
CA GLU A 406 -19.53 -21.73 -36.61
C GLU A 406 -20.02 -22.85 -35.69
N ALA A 407 -19.89 -22.67 -34.36
CA ALA A 407 -20.44 -23.58 -33.37
C ALA A 407 -21.96 -23.38 -33.15
N GLY A 408 -22.56 -22.40 -33.83
CA GLY A 408 -23.99 -22.10 -33.78
C GLY A 408 -24.41 -21.16 -32.65
N LEU A 409 -23.47 -20.42 -32.04
CA LEU A 409 -23.78 -19.36 -31.09
C LEU A 409 -24.11 -18.05 -31.82
N VAL A 410 -24.97 -17.23 -31.23
CA VAL A 410 -25.36 -15.92 -31.79
C VAL A 410 -24.61 -14.82 -31.05
N VAL A 411 -23.80 -14.05 -31.79
CA VAL A 411 -22.97 -12.98 -31.22
C VAL A 411 -23.49 -11.64 -31.71
N GLU A 412 -23.90 -10.76 -30.78
CA GLU A 412 -24.34 -9.40 -31.13
C GLU A 412 -23.52 -8.30 -30.44
N ASP A 413 -23.09 -8.55 -29.20
CA ASP A 413 -22.37 -7.57 -28.39
C ASP A 413 -20.93 -8.02 -28.09
N VAL A 414 -20.01 -7.07 -28.19
CA VAL A 414 -18.60 -7.22 -27.84
C VAL A 414 -18.28 -6.21 -26.74
N VAL A 415 -17.79 -6.67 -25.59
CA VAL A 415 -17.42 -5.82 -24.46
C VAL A 415 -15.90 -5.87 -24.25
N VAL A 416 -15.25 -4.71 -24.19
CA VAL A 416 -13.80 -4.57 -24.01
C VAL A 416 -13.45 -3.67 -22.82
N LEU A 417 -12.27 -3.86 -22.23
CA LEU A 417 -11.79 -2.98 -21.16
C LEU A 417 -11.37 -1.64 -21.75
N VAL A 418 -10.60 -1.68 -22.85
CA VAL A 418 -10.07 -0.48 -23.49
C VAL A 418 -10.38 -0.45 -24.97
N ASP A 419 -11.12 0.58 -25.40
CA ASP A 419 -11.16 1.00 -26.81
C ASP A 419 -10.02 1.98 -27.08
N ARG A 420 -9.18 1.67 -28.06
CA ARG A 420 -8.11 2.57 -28.49
C ARG A 420 -8.62 3.74 -29.34
N GLU A 421 -9.89 3.71 -29.76
CA GLU A 421 -10.56 4.74 -30.55
C GLU A 421 -9.87 4.93 -31.92
N GLN A 422 -9.49 3.82 -32.56
CA GLN A 422 -8.80 3.78 -33.85
C GLN A 422 -9.63 3.10 -34.95
N GLY A 423 -10.96 3.20 -34.88
CA GLY A 423 -11.90 2.70 -35.91
C GLY A 423 -12.39 1.25 -35.70
N GLY A 424 -11.91 0.53 -34.68
CA GLY A 424 -12.34 -0.85 -34.43
C GLY A 424 -13.83 -1.02 -34.13
N GLY A 425 -14.46 -0.03 -33.47
CA GLY A 425 -15.91 -0.02 -33.23
C GLY A 425 -16.72 0.10 -34.52
N ASP A 426 -16.30 0.98 -35.44
CA ASP A 426 -16.97 1.19 -36.72
C ASP A 426 -16.88 -0.07 -37.60
N GLU A 427 -15.70 -0.71 -37.66
CA GLU A 427 -15.51 -1.99 -38.39
C GLU A 427 -16.41 -3.12 -37.85
N LEU A 428 -16.66 -3.16 -36.54
CA LEU A 428 -17.59 -4.12 -35.94
C LEU A 428 -19.04 -3.78 -36.28
N ALA A 429 -19.42 -2.51 -36.23
CA ALA A 429 -20.75 -2.03 -36.56
C ALA A 429 -21.13 -2.31 -38.01
N GLU A 430 -20.19 -2.16 -38.96
CA GLU A 430 -20.38 -2.53 -40.37
C GLU A 430 -20.70 -4.02 -40.58
N LYS A 431 -20.29 -4.86 -39.63
CA LYS A 431 -20.58 -6.30 -39.62
C LYS A 431 -21.79 -6.67 -38.75
N GLY A 432 -22.45 -5.69 -38.15
CA GLY A 432 -23.66 -5.88 -37.34
C GLY A 432 -23.42 -6.12 -35.85
N TYR A 433 -22.18 -6.00 -35.36
CA TYR A 433 -21.87 -6.13 -33.93
C TYR A 433 -21.88 -4.78 -33.21
N ARG A 434 -22.27 -4.78 -31.94
CA ARG A 434 -22.25 -3.61 -31.06
C ARG A 434 -21.05 -3.67 -30.13
N LEU A 435 -20.20 -2.65 -30.17
CA LEU A 435 -19.05 -2.53 -29.25
C LEU A 435 -19.44 -1.74 -28.00
N HIS A 436 -19.06 -2.25 -26.83
CA HIS A 436 -19.11 -1.56 -25.55
C HIS A 436 -17.73 -1.53 -24.93
N ALA A 437 -17.29 -0.36 -24.47
CA ALA A 437 -15.98 -0.20 -23.85
C ALA A 437 -16.11 0.36 -22.43
N VAL A 438 -15.36 -0.21 -21.49
CA VAL A 438 -15.27 0.34 -20.12
C VAL A 438 -14.52 1.68 -20.13
N LEU A 439 -13.42 1.75 -20.88
CA LEU A 439 -12.56 2.93 -21.00
C LEU A 439 -12.27 3.22 -22.48
N GLY A 440 -12.35 4.50 -22.87
CA GLY A 440 -11.76 4.99 -24.12
C GLY A 440 -10.36 5.55 -23.86
N LEU A 441 -9.43 5.34 -24.78
CA LEU A 441 -8.04 5.78 -24.60
C LEU A 441 -7.93 7.31 -24.45
N SER A 442 -8.72 8.11 -25.16
CA SER A 442 -8.77 9.56 -24.99
C SER A 442 -9.23 9.99 -23.60
N GLU A 443 -10.20 9.27 -23.00
CA GLU A 443 -10.67 9.49 -21.64
C GLU A 443 -9.56 9.17 -20.63
N MET A 444 -8.87 8.04 -20.82
CA MET A 444 -7.75 7.64 -19.98
C MET A 444 -6.63 8.68 -20.00
N LEU A 445 -6.24 9.16 -21.19
CA LEU A 445 -5.23 10.20 -21.37
C LEU A 445 -5.59 11.50 -20.64
N ARG A 446 -6.86 11.91 -20.70
CA ARG A 446 -7.35 13.11 -20.00
C ARG A 446 -7.27 12.94 -18.48
N ILE A 447 -7.67 11.78 -17.97
CA ILE A 447 -7.59 11.46 -16.54
C ILE A 447 -6.14 11.47 -16.07
N LEU A 448 -5.24 10.78 -16.78
CA LEU A 448 -3.83 10.71 -16.43
C LEU A 448 -3.15 12.08 -16.43
N ALA A 449 -3.46 12.94 -17.41
CA ALA A 449 -2.94 14.30 -17.46
C ALA A 449 -3.49 15.17 -16.31
N ASN A 450 -4.81 15.12 -16.05
CA ASN A 450 -5.44 15.88 -14.97
C ASN A 450 -4.93 15.47 -13.59
N ARG A 451 -4.52 14.22 -13.42
CA ARG A 451 -3.96 13.67 -12.18
C ARG A 451 -2.44 13.76 -12.11
N GLY A 452 -1.78 14.31 -13.14
CA GLY A 452 -0.34 14.54 -13.17
C GLY A 452 0.52 13.30 -13.43
N SER A 453 -0.08 12.17 -13.84
CA SER A 453 0.63 10.95 -14.19
C SER A 453 1.37 11.05 -15.53
N ILE A 454 0.89 11.90 -16.44
CA ILE A 454 1.56 12.24 -17.71
C ILE A 454 1.53 13.75 -17.93
N SER A 455 2.46 14.27 -18.76
CA SER A 455 2.42 15.67 -19.15
C SER A 455 1.31 15.95 -20.17
N ALA A 456 0.87 17.21 -20.27
CA ALA A 456 -0.07 17.63 -21.31
C ALA A 456 0.52 17.41 -22.73
N GLU A 457 1.83 17.59 -22.89
CA GLU A 457 2.53 17.31 -24.14
C GLU A 457 2.49 15.82 -24.51
N GLN A 458 2.76 14.92 -23.55
CA GLN A 458 2.65 13.48 -23.78
C GLN A 458 1.22 13.06 -24.15
N ARG A 459 0.22 13.65 -23.48
CA ARG A 459 -1.20 13.43 -23.81
C ARG A 459 -1.48 13.82 -25.26
N ASP A 460 -1.05 15.00 -25.68
CA ASP A 460 -1.33 15.56 -27.00
C ASP A 460 -0.60 14.78 -28.10
N ASP A 461 0.64 14.35 -27.85
CA ASP A 461 1.42 13.47 -28.74
C ASP A 461 0.71 12.13 -29.00
N VAL A 462 0.11 11.52 -27.96
CA VAL A 462 -0.64 10.28 -28.13
C VAL A 462 -1.95 10.53 -28.89
N LEU A 463 -2.70 11.59 -28.56
CA LEU A 463 -3.94 11.93 -29.26
C LEU A 463 -3.71 12.15 -30.77
N ALA A 464 -2.65 12.87 -31.15
CA ALA A 464 -2.29 13.08 -32.54
C ALA A 464 -1.99 11.77 -33.29
N PHE A 465 -1.27 10.84 -32.62
CA PHE A 465 -1.02 9.50 -33.16
C PHE A 465 -2.31 8.71 -33.40
N LEU A 466 -3.32 8.83 -32.51
CA LEU A 466 -4.59 8.12 -32.68
C LEU A 466 -5.40 8.65 -33.87
N THR A 467 -5.36 9.95 -34.13
CA THR A 467 -6.06 10.57 -35.27
C THR A 467 -5.32 10.46 -36.60
N GLY A 468 -4.10 9.91 -36.61
CA GLY A 468 -3.24 9.85 -37.81
C GLY A 468 -2.72 11.22 -38.25
N ALA A 469 -2.68 12.21 -37.36
CA ALA A 469 -2.11 13.53 -37.64
C ALA A 469 -0.59 13.47 -37.50
N ASP A 470 0.13 13.86 -38.56
CA ASP A 470 1.59 13.82 -38.56
C ASP A 470 2.17 14.97 -37.71
N LYS A 471 3.35 14.77 -37.11
CA LYS A 471 3.99 15.77 -36.21
C LYS A 471 4.31 17.12 -36.90
N ASP A 472 4.28 17.13 -38.24
CA ASP A 472 4.66 18.26 -39.10
C ASP A 472 3.49 19.17 -39.51
N ASP A 473 2.23 18.86 -39.17
CA ASP A 473 1.05 19.65 -39.55
C ASP A 473 0.61 20.68 -38.47
N ARG A 474 1.57 21.23 -37.71
CA ARG A 474 1.30 22.30 -36.73
C ARG A 474 1.40 23.69 -37.39
N PRO A 475 0.47 24.62 -37.15
CA PRO A 475 0.61 26.03 -37.55
C PRO A 475 1.71 26.77 -36.76
#